data_AF-A0A1Y4RES9-F1
#
_entry.id   AF-A0A1Y4RES9-F1
#
_cell.length_a   1.000
_cell.length_b   1.000
_cell.length_c   1.000
_cell.angle_alpha   90.00
_cell.angle_beta   90.00
_cell.angle_gamma   90.00
#
_symmetry.space_group_name_H-M   'P 1'
#
loop_
_entity.id
_entity.type
_entity.pdbx_description
1 polymer ?
#
loop_
_entity_poly.entity_id
_entity_poly.type
_entity_poly.pdbx_seq_one_letter_code
_entity_poly.pdbx_strand_id
1 'polypeptide(L)'
;MAAANEAILSNEKNFTVFRYGRHTIRFRAPYSLEYYTEVKEWDHGYLVVMAKYRHRDQEEEEYIDLPPILENLYFDSETFLAPIEKVKVVNDRY
;
A
#
# COMPACT_ATOMS: atom_id res chain seq x y z
N MET A 1 -7.58 -11.82 -10.66
CA MET A 1 -7.86 -10.41 -11.02
C MET A 1 -8.43 -9.73 -9.79
N ALA A 2 -7.95 -8.54 -9.40
CA ALA A 2 -8.64 -7.75 -8.37
C ALA A 2 -10.03 -7.35 -8.91
N ALA A 3 -11.03 -7.23 -8.04
CA ALA A 3 -12.33 -6.67 -8.43
C ALA A 3 -12.13 -5.23 -8.96
N ALA A 4 -13.07 -4.72 -9.77
CA ALA A 4 -12.91 -3.43 -10.46
C ALA A 4 -12.57 -2.24 -9.53
N ASN A 5 -12.91 -2.32 -8.24
CA ASN A 5 -12.75 -1.27 -7.23
C ASN A 5 -11.82 -1.68 -6.07
N GLU A 6 -10.98 -2.70 -6.28
CA GLU A 6 -10.04 -3.20 -5.26
C GLU A 6 -8.60 -2.88 -5.66
N ALA A 7 -7.87 -2.22 -4.76
CA ALA A 7 -6.44 -1.97 -4.93
C ALA A 7 -5.59 -3.02 -4.19
N ILE A 8 -4.33 -3.09 -4.56
CA ILE A 8 -3.34 -4.02 -3.99
C ILE A 8 -2.22 -3.23 -3.34
N LEU A 9 -1.91 -3.58 -2.09
CA LEU A 9 -0.69 -3.19 -1.41
C LEU A 9 0.28 -4.38 -1.41
N SER A 10 1.52 -4.15 -1.81
CA SER A 10 2.59 -5.14 -1.71
C SER A 10 3.91 -4.43 -1.43
N ASN A 11 5.00 -5.17 -1.26
CA ASN A 11 6.34 -4.60 -1.21
C ASN A 11 7.25 -5.26 -2.24
N GLU A 12 8.18 -4.48 -2.79
CA GLU A 12 9.22 -4.95 -3.68
C GLU A 12 10.56 -4.34 -3.24
N LYS A 13 11.46 -5.16 -2.70
CA LYS A 13 12.74 -4.72 -2.14
C LYS A 13 12.52 -3.61 -1.10
N ASN A 14 13.00 -2.39 -1.40
CA ASN A 14 12.94 -1.21 -0.54
C ASN A 14 11.77 -0.28 -0.91
N PHE A 15 10.73 -0.81 -1.53
CA PHE A 15 9.58 -0.04 -1.97
C PHE A 15 8.29 -0.69 -1.48
N THR A 16 7.39 0.16 -1.04
CA THR A 16 5.97 -0.16 -0.99
C THR A 16 5.40 0.08 -2.38
N VAL A 17 4.55 -0.85 -2.81
CA VAL A 17 3.95 -0.85 -4.13
C VAL A 17 2.44 -0.84 -3.96
N PHE A 18 1.81 0.23 -4.43
CA PHE A 18 0.36 0.37 -4.48
C PHE A 18 -0.10 0.24 -5.93
N ARG A 19 -1.00 -0.71 -6.20
CA ARG A 19 -1.52 -0.98 -7.56
C ARG A 19 -3.02 -0.82 -7.60
N TYR A 20 -3.50 -0.04 -8.57
CA TYR A 20 -4.92 0.09 -8.86
C TYR A 20 -5.14 0.29 -10.36
N GLY A 21 -6.01 -0.54 -10.95
CA GLY A 21 -6.22 -0.58 -12.39
C GLY A 21 -4.91 -0.78 -13.16
N ARG A 22 -4.56 0.18 -14.01
CA ARG A 22 -3.30 0.19 -14.79
C ARG A 22 -2.12 0.87 -14.09
N HIS A 23 -2.36 1.46 -12.92
CA HIS A 23 -1.36 2.27 -12.23
C HIS A 23 -0.58 1.41 -11.21
N THR A 24 0.74 1.56 -11.22
CA THR A 24 1.64 1.00 -10.22
C THR A 24 2.45 2.15 -9.63
N ILE A 25 2.22 2.42 -8.36
CA ILE A 25 2.81 3.53 -7.62
C ILE A 25 3.80 2.94 -6.63
N ARG A 26 5.04 3.43 -6.66
CA ARG A 26 6.13 2.93 -5.82
C ARG A 26 6.72 4.06 -5.02
N PHE A 27 6.79 3.88 -3.71
CA PHE A 27 7.41 4.82 -2.79
C PHE A 27 8.33 4.09 -1.83
N ARG A 28 9.34 4.79 -1.33
CA ARG A 28 10.41 4.18 -0.53
C ARG A 28 9.85 3.63 0.77
N ALA A 29 10.18 2.38 1.04
CA ALA A 29 9.96 1.72 2.32
C ALA A 29 11.30 1.53 3.04
N PRO A 30 11.30 1.35 4.37
CA PRO A 30 12.49 0.95 5.10
C PRO A 30 13.07 -0.35 4.54
N TYR A 31 14.40 -0.43 4.46
CA TYR A 31 15.10 -1.65 3.99
C TYR A 31 14.84 -2.87 4.89
N SER A 32 14.43 -2.62 6.13
CA SER A 32 14.09 -3.62 7.13
C SER A 32 12.69 -4.21 6.93
N LEU A 33 11.83 -3.57 6.12
CA LEU A 33 10.49 -4.07 5.84
C LEU A 33 10.61 -5.37 5.03
N GLU A 34 10.10 -6.46 5.58
CA GLU A 34 10.09 -7.73 4.88
C GLU A 34 8.83 -7.88 4.04
N TYR A 35 7.66 -7.56 4.60
CA TYR A 35 6.35 -7.64 3.95
C TYR A 35 5.25 -7.01 4.80
N TYR A 36 4.16 -6.65 4.14
CA TYR A 36 2.89 -6.36 4.80
C TYR A 36 2.13 -7.66 5.02
N THR A 37 1.35 -7.73 6.10
CA THR A 37 0.58 -8.93 6.47
C THR A 37 -0.92 -8.69 6.30
N GLU A 38 -1.40 -7.48 6.64
CA GLU A 38 -2.82 -7.14 6.63
C GLU A 38 -3.03 -5.64 6.37
N VAL A 39 -4.17 -5.29 5.74
CA VAL A 39 -4.73 -3.93 5.78
C VAL A 39 -5.84 -3.94 6.83
N LYS A 40 -5.64 -3.19 7.92
CA LYS A 40 -6.63 -3.05 9.00
C LYS A 40 -7.69 -2.02 8.66
N GLU A 41 -7.28 -0.94 8.01
CA GLU A 41 -8.15 0.19 7.70
C GLU A 41 -7.77 0.78 6.34
N TRP A 42 -8.82 1.18 5.61
CA TRP A 42 -8.74 1.97 4.39
C TRP A 42 -9.73 3.12 4.53
N ASP A 43 -9.22 4.35 4.58
CA ASP A 43 -10.03 5.56 4.59
C ASP A 43 -9.54 6.51 3.50
N HIS A 44 -10.10 6.32 2.30
CA HIS A 44 -9.92 7.21 1.14
C HIS A 44 -8.47 7.70 0.91
N GLY A 45 -7.50 6.79 0.94
CA GLY A 45 -6.07 7.11 0.77
C GLY A 45 -5.22 7.00 2.03
N TYR A 46 -5.84 6.99 3.20
CA TYR A 46 -5.19 6.64 4.46
C TYR A 46 -5.28 5.12 4.69
N LEU A 47 -4.15 4.51 5.04
CA LEU A 47 -4.01 3.08 5.26
C LEU A 47 -3.44 2.82 6.65
N VAL A 48 -4.09 1.93 7.39
CA VAL A 48 -3.53 1.29 8.59
C VAL A 48 -3.19 -0.15 8.22
N VAL A 49 -1.93 -0.55 8.38
CA VAL A 49 -1.44 -1.86 7.92
C VAL A 49 -0.61 -2.54 8.98
N MET A 50 -0.58 -3.86 8.95
CA MET A 50 0.37 -4.65 9.73
C MET A 50 1.60 -4.95 8.87
N ALA A 51 2.78 -4.72 9.43
CA ALA A 51 4.06 -4.85 8.75
C ALA A 51 5.01 -5.75 9.55
N LYS A 52 5.66 -6.69 8.85
CA LYS A 52 6.74 -7.50 9.42
C LYS A 52 8.09 -6.90 9.07
N TYR A 53 8.87 -6.59 10.09
CA TYR A 53 10.24 -6.10 9.96
C TYR A 53 11.26 -7.17 10.33
N ARG A 54 12.45 -7.13 9.69
CA ARG A 54 13.52 -8.12 9.89
C ARG A 54 14.02 -8.21 11.33
N HIS A 55 14.09 -7.08 12.02
CA HIS A 55 14.69 -6.96 13.35
C HIS A 55 13.67 -7.03 14.49
N ARG A 56 12.43 -7.40 14.19
CA ARG A 56 11.31 -7.41 15.13
C ARG A 56 10.60 -8.74 15.04
N ASP A 57 10.38 -9.40 16.17
CA ASP A 57 9.67 -10.69 16.18
C ASP A 57 8.18 -10.51 15.91
N GLN A 58 7.60 -9.42 16.43
CA GLN A 58 6.19 -9.08 16.27
C GLN A 58 5.98 -8.16 15.06
N GLU A 59 4.77 -8.23 14.50
CA GLU A 59 4.30 -7.29 13.49
C GLU A 59 4.03 -5.93 14.13
N GLU A 60 4.31 -4.86 13.39
CA GLU A 60 4.08 -3.48 13.81
C GLU A 60 2.95 -2.86 12.98
N GLU A 61 2.12 -2.04 13.63
CA GLU A 61 1.10 -1.24 12.94
C GLU A 61 1.76 -0.02 12.31
N GLU A 62 1.50 0.18 11.02
CA GLU A 62 2.06 1.26 10.20
C GLU A 62 0.96 2.06 9.54
N TYR A 63 1.22 3.35 9.37
CA TYR A 63 0.29 4.31 8.79
C TYR A 63 0.85 4.87 7.49
N ILE A 64 0.07 4.79 6.42
CA ILE A 64 0.49 5.26 5.08
C ILE A 64 -0.54 6.27 4.59
N ASP A 65 -0.06 7.45 4.23
CA ASP A 65 -0.85 8.54 3.65
C ASP A 65 -0.54 8.65 2.15
N LEU A 66 -1.47 8.20 1.30
CA LEU A 66 -1.30 8.20 -0.15
C LEU A 66 -1.45 9.58 -0.80
N PRO A 67 -2.42 10.45 -0.43
CA PRO A 67 -2.63 11.74 -1.10
C PRO A 67 -1.36 12.56 -1.34
N PRO A 68 -0.45 12.78 -0.37
CA PRO A 68 0.78 13.54 -0.63
C PRO A 68 1.71 12.83 -1.62
N ILE A 69 1.74 11.50 -1.64
CA ILE A 69 2.55 10.70 -2.57
C ILE A 69 1.98 10.85 -4.00
N LEU A 70 0.66 10.80 -4.14
CA LEU A 70 -0.05 10.94 -5.41
C LEU A 70 0.13 12.34 -6.01
N GLU A 71 -0.03 13.37 -5.19
CA GLU A 71 0.10 14.77 -5.60
C GLU A 71 1.53 15.10 -6.07
N ASN A 72 2.55 14.56 -5.37
CA ASN A 72 3.95 14.68 -5.80
C ASN A 72 4.23 13.98 -7.13
N LEU A 73 3.38 13.04 -7.54
CA LEU A 73 3.42 12.37 -8.84
C LEU A 73 2.48 13.02 -9.87
N TYR A 74 1.93 14.20 -9.56
CA TYR A 74 0.99 14.97 -10.39
C TYR A 74 -0.34 14.27 -10.66
N PHE A 75 -0.80 13.41 -9.74
CA PHE A 75 -2.16 12.87 -9.75
C PHE A 75 -3.11 13.82 -9.02
N ASP A 76 -4.35 13.87 -9.49
CA ASP A 76 -5.49 14.30 -8.69
C ASP A 76 -5.82 13.16 -7.70
N SER A 77 -5.42 13.35 -6.43
CA SER A 77 -5.49 12.32 -5.40
C SER A 77 -6.94 11.89 -5.14
N GLU A 78 -7.85 12.84 -5.00
CA GLU A 78 -9.29 12.60 -4.78
C GLU A 78 -9.91 11.78 -5.91
N THR A 79 -9.73 12.20 -7.16
CA THR A 79 -10.29 11.52 -8.34
C THR A 79 -9.71 10.12 -8.51
N PHE A 80 -8.41 9.95 -8.22
CA PHE A 80 -7.75 8.65 -8.32
C PHE A 80 -8.22 7.66 -7.25
N LEU A 81 -8.44 8.14 -6.02
CA LEU A 81 -8.79 7.32 -4.86
C LEU A 81 -10.29 7.04 -4.75
N ALA A 82 -11.15 7.94 -5.26
CA ALA A 82 -12.61 7.83 -5.22
C ALA A 82 -13.20 6.47 -5.61
N PRO A 83 -12.74 5.79 -6.68
CA PRO A 83 -13.32 4.50 -7.07
C PRO A 83 -12.77 3.30 -6.27
N ILE A 84 -11.83 3.50 -5.34
CA ILE A 84 -11.21 2.41 -4.57
C ILE A 84 -12.00 2.17 -3.28
N GLU A 85 -12.69 1.03 -3.21
CA GLU A 85 -13.53 0.67 -2.06
C GLU A 85 -12.74 -0.06 -0.97
N LYS A 86 -11.68 -0.79 -1.36
CA LYS A 86 -10.87 -1.57 -0.42
C LYS A 86 -9.47 -1.83 -0.97
N VAL A 87 -8.56 -2.12 -0.05
CA VAL A 87 -7.18 -2.49 -0.34
C VAL A 87 -6.89 -3.83 0.30
N LYS A 88 -6.20 -4.72 -0.43
CA LYS A 88 -5.71 -5.98 0.11
C LYS A 88 -4.20 -6.07 0.01
N VAL A 89 -3.61 -6.81 0.93
CA VAL A 89 -2.20 -7.19 0.83
C VAL A 89 -2.05 -8.34 -0.17
N VAL A 90 -1.07 -8.24 -1.07
CA VAL A 90 -0.59 -9.37 -1.87
C VAL A 90 0.89 -9.53 -1.61
N ASN A 91 1.27 -10.70 -1.14
CA ASN A 91 2.66 -11.10 -1.02
C ASN A 91 3.00 -11.94 -2.24
N ASP A 92 3.86 -11.42 -3.13
CA ASP A 92 4.44 -12.20 -4.24
C ASP A 92 5.52 -13.17 -3.72
N ARG A 93 5.21 -13.85 -2.62
CA ARG A 93 6.04 -14.91 -2.06
C ARG A 93 5.69 -16.17 -2.82
N TYR A 94 6.69 -16.69 -3.53
CA TYR A 94 6.72 -18.05 -4.06
C TYR A 94 6.17 -19.06 -3.05
#